data_AF-A0A182KCP8-F1
#
_entry.id   AF-A0A182KCP8-F1
#
_cell.length_a   1.000
_cell.length_b   1.000
_cell.length_c   1.000
_cell.angle_alpha   90.00
_cell.angle_beta   90.00
_cell.angle_gamma   90.00
#
_symmetry.space_group_name_H-M   'P 1'
#
loop_
_entity.id
_entity.type
_entity.pdbx_description
1 polymer ?
#
loop_
_entity_poly.entity_id
_entity_poly.type
_entity_poly.pdbx_seq_one_letter_code
_entity_poly.pdbx_strand_id
1 'polypeptide(L)'
;MSHFSLLLSHFDKVRASYELYVMAERFEGKSTHLSANQTAVPSYATDITHRYPTFRDEPFKTVNNWLDGKRYDDGAEGLWRINDALYDLEDFARTHPGGSEWIQLTK
;
A
#
# COMPACT_ATOMS: atom_id res chain seq x y z
N MET A 1 51.63 19.47 -8.56
CA MET A 1 50.44 18.96 -9.27
C MET A 1 50.02 17.61 -8.68
N SER A 2 49.42 17.56 -7.48
CA SER A 2 49.20 16.25 -6.81
C SER A 2 48.08 16.20 -5.75
N HIS A 3 47.10 17.10 -5.74
CA HIS A 3 45.99 17.01 -4.78
C HIS A 3 44.59 17.04 -5.41
N PHE A 4 44.45 17.53 -6.65
CA PHE A 4 43.14 17.62 -7.31
C PHE A 4 42.71 16.34 -8.06
N SER A 5 43.66 15.48 -8.43
CA SER A 5 43.37 14.25 -9.21
C SER A 5 42.68 13.15 -8.38
N LEU A 6 43.00 13.05 -7.09
CA LEU A 6 42.43 12.03 -6.20
C LEU A 6 40.94 12.26 -5.90
N LEU A 7 40.51 13.53 -5.81
CA LEU A 7 39.11 13.89 -5.53
C LEU A 7 38.19 13.54 -6.71
N LEU A 8 38.59 13.80 -7.96
CA LEU A 8 37.77 13.40 -9.11
C LEU A 8 37.59 11.87 -9.20
N SER A 9 38.64 11.10 -8.92
CA SER A 9 38.53 9.62 -8.96
C SER A 9 37.56 9.06 -7.92
N HIS A 10 37.42 9.73 -6.76
CA HIS A 10 36.52 9.31 -5.70
C HIS A 10 35.07 9.66 -6.05
N PHE A 11 34.83 10.84 -6.64
CA PHE A 11 33.49 11.27 -7.06
C PHE A 11 32.93 10.46 -8.23
N ASP A 12 33.77 10.05 -9.19
CA ASP A 12 33.35 9.20 -10.31
C ASP A 12 32.95 7.79 -9.85
N LYS A 13 33.67 7.24 -8.86
CA LYS A 13 33.36 5.92 -8.29
C LYS A 13 32.04 5.92 -7.52
N VAL A 14 31.76 7.02 -6.82
CA VAL A 14 30.51 7.22 -6.09
C VAL A 14 29.34 7.38 -7.06
N ARG A 15 29.50 8.16 -8.14
CA ARG A 15 28.46 8.32 -9.19
C ARG A 15 28.13 6.99 -9.88
N ALA A 16 29.15 6.19 -10.23
CA ALA A 16 28.93 4.88 -10.84
C ALA A 16 28.18 3.91 -9.91
N SER A 17 28.38 3.99 -8.59
CA SER A 17 27.67 3.15 -7.62
C SER A 17 26.19 3.52 -7.50
N TYR A 18 25.84 4.81 -7.61
CA TYR A 18 24.44 5.25 -7.61
C TYR A 18 23.74 4.89 -8.92
N GLU A 19 24.41 5.02 -10.06
CA GLU A 19 23.85 4.60 -11.35
C GLU A 19 23.62 3.09 -11.42
N LEU A 20 24.50 2.27 -10.85
CA LEU A 20 24.28 0.83 -10.73
C LEU A 20 23.11 0.48 -9.79
N TYR A 21 22.93 1.24 -8.70
CA TYR A 21 21.80 1.08 -7.80
C TYR A 21 20.47 1.42 -8.49
N VAL A 22 20.42 2.53 -9.24
CA VAL A 22 19.21 2.99 -9.95
C VAL A 22 18.85 2.08 -11.13
N MET A 23 19.81 1.41 -11.76
CA MET A 23 19.54 0.42 -12.82
C MET A 23 19.03 -0.92 -12.27
N ALA A 24 19.41 -1.31 -11.05
CA ALA A 24 18.96 -2.55 -10.42
C ALA A 24 17.46 -2.53 -10.06
N GLU A 25 16.88 -1.35 -9.79
CA GLU A 25 15.46 -1.23 -9.44
C GLU A 25 14.52 -1.18 -10.66
N ARG A 26 15.03 -1.23 -11.90
CA ARG A 26 14.21 -1.04 -13.11
C ARG A 26 13.72 -2.34 -13.79
N PHE A 27 14.01 -3.52 -13.25
CA PHE A 27 13.71 -4.79 -13.94
C PHE A 27 13.01 -5.87 -13.09
N GLU A 28 12.06 -5.50 -12.23
CA GLU A 28 11.09 -6.46 -11.68
C GLU A 28 9.69 -6.27 -12.26
N GLY A 29 9.61 -6.52 -13.56
CA GLY A 29 8.36 -6.81 -14.25
C GLY A 29 8.40 -8.22 -14.81
N LYS A 30 8.18 -9.25 -13.98
CA LYS A 30 7.80 -10.61 -14.43
C LYS A 30 6.84 -11.27 -13.43
N SER A 31 5.58 -11.32 -13.85
CA SER A 31 4.57 -12.26 -13.37
C SER A 31 5.17 -13.66 -13.24
N THR A 32 5.10 -14.21 -12.04
CA THR A 32 5.24 -15.65 -11.80
C THR A 32 3.95 -16.13 -11.17
N HIS A 33 3.24 -16.96 -11.93
CA HIS A 33 2.11 -17.74 -11.47
C HIS A 33 2.65 -18.81 -10.50
N LEU A 34 2.95 -18.43 -9.26
CA LEU A 34 3.39 -19.34 -8.20
C LEU A 34 2.17 -19.75 -7.37
N SER A 35 1.60 -20.88 -7.76
CA SER A 35 0.68 -21.65 -6.94
C SER A 35 1.46 -22.38 -5.85
N ALA A 36 0.89 -22.34 -4.65
CA ALA A 36 1.15 -23.20 -3.48
C ALA A 36 2.47 -23.00 -2.73
N ASN A 37 2.47 -22.01 -1.85
CA ASN A 37 2.95 -22.23 -0.48
C ASN A 37 1.89 -21.70 0.49
N GLN A 38 0.86 -22.51 0.75
CA GLN A 38 -0.03 -22.30 1.89
C GLN A 38 0.78 -22.64 3.16
N THR A 39 1.56 -21.67 3.63
CA THR A 39 2.03 -21.64 5.00
C THR A 39 0.80 -21.75 5.90
N ALA A 40 0.86 -22.67 6.86
CA ALA A 40 -0.22 -22.99 7.78
C ALA A 40 -0.73 -21.73 8.47
N VAL A 41 -1.79 -21.14 7.93
CA VAL A 41 -2.55 -20.09 8.59
C VAL A 41 -3.19 -20.73 9.82
N PRO A 42 -2.96 -20.20 11.03
CA PRO A 42 -3.71 -20.66 12.19
C PRO A 42 -5.19 -20.49 11.85
N SER A 43 -5.96 -21.58 11.88
CA SER A 43 -7.40 -21.53 11.67
C SER A 43 -8.01 -20.81 12.88
N TYR A 44 -8.05 -19.49 12.82
CA TYR A 44 -8.85 -18.72 13.75
C TYR A 44 -10.30 -19.19 13.59
N ALA A 45 -10.97 -19.43 14.71
CA ALA A 45 -12.38 -19.78 14.68
C ALA A 45 -13.16 -18.54 14.21
N THR A 46 -13.55 -18.52 12.94
CA THR A 46 -14.66 -17.69 12.49
C THR A 46 -15.92 -18.32 13.05
N ASP A 47 -16.62 -17.64 13.96
CA ASP A 47 -17.98 -18.07 14.26
C ASP A 47 -18.80 -17.95 12.97
N ILE A 48 -19.86 -18.75 12.84
CA ILE A 48 -20.74 -18.76 11.65
C ILE A 48 -21.25 -17.34 11.37
N THR A 49 -21.32 -16.50 12.40
CA THR A 49 -21.77 -15.12 12.35
C THR A 49 -20.65 -14.07 12.21
N HIS A 50 -19.39 -14.40 12.52
CA HIS A 50 -18.29 -13.44 12.57
C HIS A 50 -17.02 -14.00 11.91
N ARG A 51 -16.66 -13.42 10.75
CA ARG A 51 -15.36 -13.60 10.13
C ARG A 51 -14.29 -12.95 11.00
N TYR A 52 -13.14 -13.60 11.14
CA TYR A 52 -12.00 -13.04 11.83
C TYR A 52 -11.40 -11.90 10.99
N PRO A 53 -11.03 -10.76 11.60
CA PRO A 53 -10.65 -9.60 10.82
C PRO A 53 -9.36 -9.79 10.02
N THR A 54 -9.36 -9.26 8.80
CA THR A 54 -8.17 -9.17 7.96
C THR A 54 -7.11 -8.27 8.62
N PHE A 55 -5.83 -8.59 8.43
CA PHE A 55 -4.66 -7.92 9.05
C PHE A 55 -4.61 -7.97 10.59
N ARG A 56 -5.45 -8.81 11.22
CA ARG A 56 -5.48 -8.94 12.68
C ARG A 56 -4.20 -9.51 13.27
N ASP A 57 -3.41 -10.26 12.51
CA ASP A 57 -2.17 -10.88 12.99
C ASP A 57 -0.91 -10.11 12.54
N GLU A 58 -1.05 -9.02 11.78
CA GLU A 58 0.08 -8.17 11.38
C GLU A 58 0.84 -7.64 12.62
N PRO A 59 2.18 -7.75 12.68
CA PRO A 59 2.92 -7.39 13.88
C PRO A 59 2.78 -5.90 14.24
N PHE A 60 2.62 -5.03 13.23
CA PHE A 60 2.44 -3.59 13.42
C PHE A 60 0.97 -3.20 13.28
N LYS A 61 0.42 -2.62 14.35
CA LYS A 61 -0.94 -2.11 14.38
C LYS A 61 -0.95 -0.63 14.06
N THR A 62 -1.46 -0.29 12.88
CA THR A 62 -1.67 1.08 12.44
C THR A 62 -3.15 1.29 12.16
N VAL A 63 -3.59 2.54 12.23
CA VAL A 63 -4.97 2.90 11.84
C VAL A 63 -5.22 2.55 10.38
N ASN A 64 -4.24 2.77 9.50
CA ASN A 64 -4.33 2.42 8.08
C ASN A 64 -4.55 0.91 7.89
N ASN A 65 -3.77 0.05 8.57
CA ASN A 65 -3.96 -1.41 8.49
C ASN A 65 -5.36 -1.82 8.96
N TRP A 66 -5.89 -1.17 10.00
CA TRP A 66 -7.26 -1.43 10.45
C TRP A 66 -8.30 -0.98 9.42
N LEU A 67 -8.15 0.23 8.85
CA LEU A 67 -9.05 0.76 7.82
C LEU A 67 -9.06 -0.12 6.56
N ASP A 68 -7.89 -0.54 6.10
CA ASP A 68 -7.73 -1.40 4.92
C ASP A 68 -8.34 -2.79 5.16
N GLY A 69 -8.07 -3.39 6.32
CA GLY A 69 -8.66 -4.67 6.70
C GLY A 69 -10.18 -4.59 6.81
N LYS A 70 -10.69 -3.52 7.43
CA LYS A 70 -12.13 -3.31 7.60
C LYS A 70 -12.84 -3.02 6.28
N ARG A 71 -12.20 -2.29 5.36
CA ARG A 71 -12.70 -2.07 3.99
C ARG A 71 -12.83 -3.39 3.23
N TYR A 72 -11.80 -4.24 3.30
CA TYR A 72 -11.81 -5.56 2.69
C TYR A 72 -12.88 -6.49 3.30
N ASP A 73 -12.92 -6.58 4.64
CA ASP A 73 -13.83 -7.47 5.36
C ASP A 73 -15.31 -7.13 5.14
N ASP A 74 -15.63 -5.84 5.02
CA ASP A 74 -16.99 -5.35 4.77
C ASP A 74 -17.35 -5.34 3.28
N GLY A 75 -16.40 -5.63 2.38
CA GLY A 75 -16.59 -5.51 0.93
C GLY A 75 -16.89 -4.08 0.47
N ALA A 76 -16.34 -3.08 1.18
CA ALA A 76 -16.64 -1.66 1.02
C ALA A 76 -15.82 -0.97 -0.08
N GLU A 77 -15.33 -1.74 -1.07
CA GLU A 77 -14.53 -1.21 -2.17
C GLU A 77 -15.34 -0.18 -2.98
N GLY A 78 -14.82 1.04 -3.09
CA GLY A 78 -15.50 2.12 -3.79
C GLY A 78 -16.61 2.83 -3.02
N LEU A 79 -16.80 2.54 -1.73
CA LEU A 79 -17.76 3.23 -0.86
C LEU A 79 -17.04 4.07 0.21
N TRP A 80 -17.67 5.15 0.65
CA TRP A 80 -17.19 5.94 1.77
C TRP A 80 -17.75 5.39 3.07
N ARG A 81 -16.87 5.22 4.06
CA ARG A 81 -17.28 4.94 5.44
C ARG A 81 -17.50 6.24 6.18
N ILE A 82 -18.72 6.43 6.70
CA ILE A 82 -19.04 7.51 7.63
C ILE A 82 -19.57 6.85 8.91
N ASN A 83 -18.79 6.93 9.98
CA ASN A 83 -18.99 6.18 11.21
C ASN A 83 -19.08 4.67 10.92
N ASP A 84 -20.21 4.04 11.26
CA ASP A 84 -20.44 2.60 11.08
C ASP A 84 -21.17 2.25 9.78
N ALA A 85 -21.51 3.24 8.95
CA ALA A 85 -22.28 3.05 7.73
C ALA A 85 -21.44 3.31 6.47
N LEU A 86 -21.86 2.66 5.37
CA LEU A 86 -21.25 2.77 4.05
C LEU A 86 -22.19 3.54 3.12
N TYR A 87 -21.62 4.48 2.37
CA TYR A 87 -22.35 5.35 1.46
C TYR A 87 -21.70 5.38 0.09
N ASP A 88 -22.54 5.40 -0.95
CA ASP A 88 -22.13 5.84 -2.28
C ASP A 88 -22.33 7.35 -2.37
N LEU A 89 -21.22 8.09 -2.50
CA LEU A 89 -21.22 9.55 -2.60
C LEU A 89 -20.83 10.04 -4.00
N GLU A 90 -20.75 9.17 -5.00
CA GLU A 90 -20.30 9.55 -6.36
C GLU A 90 -21.16 10.68 -6.96
N ASP A 91 -22.49 10.52 -6.90
CA ASP A 91 -23.40 11.53 -7.41
C ASP A 91 -23.33 12.84 -6.60
N PHE A 92 -23.21 12.71 -5.28
CA PHE A 92 -23.12 13.85 -4.37
C PHE A 92 -21.84 14.66 -4.60
N ALA A 93 -20.71 13.99 -4.81
CA ALA A 93 -19.40 14.62 -5.03
C ALA A 93 -19.45 15.67 -6.15
N ARG A 94 -20.17 15.39 -7.25
CA ARG A 94 -20.31 16.33 -8.39
C ARG A 94 -21.07 17.61 -8.06
N THR A 95 -21.93 17.57 -7.05
CA THR A 95 -22.79 18.69 -6.64
C THR A 95 -22.35 19.34 -5.33
N HIS A 96 -21.27 18.83 -4.73
CA HIS A 96 -20.82 19.26 -3.42
C HIS A 96 -20.37 20.74 -3.46
N PRO A 97 -20.90 21.62 -2.58
CA PRO A 97 -20.63 23.06 -2.64
C PRO A 97 -19.16 23.45 -2.48
N GLY A 98 -18.36 22.61 -1.82
CA GLY A 98 -16.93 22.82 -1.62
C GLY A 98 -16.05 22.35 -2.79
N GLY A 99 -16.63 21.74 -3.82
CA GLY A 99 -15.91 21.00 -4.87
C GLY A 99 -15.88 19.51 -4.61
N SER A 100 -15.72 18.74 -5.69
CA SER A 100 -15.75 17.27 -5.70
C SER A 100 -14.52 16.63 -5.05
N GLU A 101 -13.41 17.35 -5.06
CA GLU A 101 -12.09 16.92 -4.61
C GLU A 101 -12.11 16.56 -3.12
N TRP A 102 -12.85 17.34 -2.31
CA TRP A 102 -13.00 17.08 -0.87
C TRP A 102 -13.62 15.73 -0.57
N ILE A 103 -14.50 15.23 -1.45
CA ILE A 103 -15.12 13.91 -1.30
C ILE A 103 -14.21 12.83 -1.87
N GLN A 104 -13.70 13.02 -3.08
CA GLN A 104 -12.89 12.00 -3.79
C GLN A 104 -11.59 11.63 -3.04
N LEU A 105 -10.95 12.58 -2.36
CA LEU A 105 -9.71 12.34 -1.61
C LEU A 105 -9.89 11.46 -0.36
N THR A 106 -11.13 11.20 0.07
CA THR A 106 -11.42 10.52 1.35
C THR A 106 -12.09 9.15 1.18
N LYS A 107 -12.11 8.63 -0.04
CA LYS A 107 -12.61 7.29 -0.35
C LYS A 107 -11.69 6.18 0.17
#